data_AF-A0A920SIW1-F1
#
_entry.id   AF-A0A920SIW1-F1
#
_cell.length_a   1.000
_cell.length_b   1.000
_cell.length_c   1.000
_cell.angle_alpha   90.00
_cell.angle_beta   90.00
_cell.angle_gamma   90.00
#
_symmetry.space_group_name_H-M   'P 1'
#
loop_
_entity.id
_entity.type
_entity.pdbx_description
1 polymer ?
#
loop_
_entity_poly.entity_id
_entity_poly.type
_entity_poly.pdbx_seq_one_letter_code
_entity_poly.pdbx_strand_id
1 'polypeptide(L)'
;MLFASNPRGPDIERDEDDRYATFLSLTTWREFVEDAGFCELEHYYRPVGKPRDQQPWLASVWRKSRPVDPEVSSHIDCHQS
;
A
#
# COMPACT_ATOMS: atom_id res chain seq x y z
N MET A 1 6.07 -11.66 4.16
CA MET A 1 5.23 -10.62 4.78
C MET A 1 5.87 -9.28 4.49
N LEU A 2 5.09 -8.26 4.16
CA LEU A 2 5.54 -6.89 3.98
C LEU A 2 4.73 -5.98 4.92
N PHE A 3 5.40 -5.08 5.60
CA PHE A 3 4.79 -3.96 6.30
C PHE A 3 5.39 -2.68 5.74
N ALA A 4 4.54 -1.70 5.41
CA ALA A 4 4.97 -0.39 4.97
C ALA A 4 4.26 0.69 5.78
N SER A 5 4.99 1.76 6.12
CA SER A 5 4.46 2.96 6.78
C SER A 5 5.00 4.19 6.05
N ASN A 6 4.46 4.44 4.87
CA ASN A 6 4.91 5.48 3.94
C ASN A 6 4.09 6.76 4.09
N PRO A 7 4.66 7.93 3.74
CA PRO A 7 3.86 9.14 3.67
C PRO A 7 2.83 9.01 2.54
N ARG A 8 1.60 9.48 2.79
CA ARG A 8 0.54 9.47 1.77
C ARG A 8 0.46 10.80 1.04
N GLY A 9 -0.07 10.78 -0.17
CA GLY A 9 -0.45 12.01 -0.86
C GLY A 9 -1.16 11.75 -2.17
N PRO A 10 -1.30 12.79 -3.01
CA PRO A 10 -2.02 12.73 -4.27
C PRO A 10 -1.10 12.29 -5.43
N ASP A 11 -0.28 11.27 -5.22
CA ASP A 11 0.64 10.72 -6.22
C ASP A 11 1.67 11.75 -6.73
N ILE A 12 2.44 12.30 -5.79
CA ILE A 12 3.48 13.30 -6.06
C ILE A 12 4.82 12.88 -5.50
N GLU A 13 5.87 13.35 -6.15
CA GLU A 13 7.26 13.18 -5.72
C GLU A 13 7.84 14.56 -5.42
N ARG A 14 8.61 14.67 -4.32
CA ARG A 14 9.30 15.91 -3.96
C ARG A 14 10.50 15.64 -3.08
N ASP A 15 11.43 16.57 -3.07
CA ASP A 15 12.43 16.66 -2.01
C ASP A 15 11.79 17.28 -0.76
N GLU A 16 11.92 16.61 0.38
CA GLU A 16 11.46 17.06 1.69
C GLU A 16 12.51 16.72 2.75
N ASP A 17 12.88 17.70 3.57
CA ASP A 17 13.89 17.56 4.62
C ASP A 17 15.19 16.89 4.15
N ASP A 18 15.71 17.35 3.00
CA ASP A 18 16.90 16.84 2.32
C ASP A 18 16.79 15.36 1.88
N ARG A 19 15.57 14.85 1.71
CA ARG A 19 15.30 13.50 1.22
C ARG A 19 14.26 13.52 0.13
N TYR A 20 14.51 12.77 -0.93
CA TYR A 20 13.48 12.50 -1.92
C TYR A 20 12.40 11.60 -1.31
N ALA A 21 11.14 12.02 -1.44
CA ALA A 21 9.99 11.32 -0.91
C ALA A 21 8.85 11.24 -1.94
N THR A 22 8.22 10.06 -1.98
CA THR A 22 7.08 9.76 -2.85
C THR A 22 5.82 9.64 -2.00
N PHE A 23 4.82 10.45 -2.33
CA PHE A 23 3.57 10.59 -1.60
C PHE A 23 2.44 9.99 -2.42
N LEU A 24 2.26 8.68 -2.26
CA LEU A 24 1.28 7.94 -3.04
C LEU A 24 -0.10 7.96 -2.39
N SER A 25 -1.12 7.90 -3.24
CA SER A 25 -2.47 7.56 -2.85
C SER A 25 -2.52 6.08 -2.45
N LEU A 26 -3.56 5.69 -1.71
CA LEU A 26 -3.75 4.27 -1.37
C LEU A 26 -3.94 3.42 -2.63
N THR A 27 -4.60 3.95 -3.66
CA THR A 27 -4.85 3.24 -4.92
C THR A 27 -3.54 2.93 -5.64
N THR A 28 -2.71 3.94 -5.88
CA THR A 28 -1.42 3.73 -6.56
C THR A 28 -0.47 2.86 -5.73
N TRP A 29 -0.48 3.00 -4.40
CA TRP A 29 0.30 2.12 -3.54
C TRP A 29 -0.14 0.65 -3.63
N ARG A 30 -1.46 0.39 -3.71
CA ARG A 30 -2.00 -0.96 -3.91
C ARG A 30 -1.53 -1.58 -5.20
N GLU A 31 -1.68 -0.86 -6.32
CA GLU A 31 -1.27 -1.33 -7.65
C GLU A 31 0.20 -1.80 -7.63
N PHE A 32 1.11 -1.00 -7.09
CA PHE A 32 2.52 -1.38 -7.00
C PHE A 32 2.77 -2.65 -6.18
N VAL A 33 2.10 -2.80 -5.05
CA VAL A 33 2.34 -3.93 -4.14
C VAL A 33 1.66 -5.21 -4.66
N GLU A 34 0.51 -5.08 -5.29
CA GLU A 34 -0.21 -6.16 -5.97
C GLU A 34 0.58 -6.68 -7.18
N ASP A 35 1.10 -5.79 -8.03
CA ASP A 35 1.99 -6.14 -9.15
C ASP A 35 3.27 -6.82 -8.68
N ALA A 36 3.77 -6.46 -7.49
CA ALA A 36 4.87 -7.15 -6.84
C ALA A 36 4.49 -8.55 -6.30
N GLY A 37 3.26 -9.01 -6.50
CA GLY A 37 2.75 -10.32 -6.12
C GLY A 37 2.47 -10.44 -4.62
N PHE A 38 1.89 -9.40 -4.01
CA PHE A 38 1.40 -9.43 -2.64
C PHE A 38 -0.11 -9.16 -2.60
N CYS A 39 -0.78 -9.73 -1.59
CA CYS A 39 -2.17 -9.43 -1.27
C CYS A 39 -2.23 -8.54 -0.02
N GLU A 40 -3.09 -7.52 -0.03
CA GLU A 40 -3.36 -6.68 1.13
C GLU A 40 -4.04 -7.51 2.23
N LEU A 41 -3.60 -7.32 3.47
CA LEU A 41 -4.28 -7.84 4.66
C LEU A 41 -5.00 -6.73 5.43
N GLU A 42 -4.35 -5.57 5.55
CA GLU A 42 -4.87 -4.44 6.30
C GLU A 42 -4.18 -3.15 5.85
N HIS A 43 -4.90 -2.03 5.92
CA HIS A 43 -4.31 -0.71 5.91
C HIS A 43 -4.99 0.21 6.93
N TYR A 44 -4.25 1.18 7.46
CA TYR A 44 -4.77 2.21 8.34
C TYR A 44 -3.91 3.47 8.27
N TYR A 45 -4.47 4.60 8.68
CA TYR A 45 -3.79 5.90 8.61
C TYR A 45 -3.37 6.35 10.00
N ARG A 46 -2.19 6.97 10.10
CA ARG A 46 -1.61 7.40 11.38
C ARG A 46 -1.41 8.92 11.47
N PRO A 47 -1.54 9.50 12.68
CA PRO A 47 -1.91 8.84 13.93
C PRO A 47 -3.41 8.48 14.02
N VAL A 48 -3.72 7.34 14.62
CA VAL A 48 -5.11 6.88 14.80
C VAL A 48 -5.88 7.86 15.70
N GLY A 49 -7.18 8.05 15.45
CA GLY A 49 -8.04 8.92 16.25
C GLY A 49 -7.98 10.41 15.89
N LYS A 50 -7.24 10.80 14.84
CA LYS A 50 -7.26 12.16 14.28
C LYS A 50 -8.14 12.22 13.01
N PRO A 51 -8.63 13.42 12.65
CA PRO A 51 -9.21 13.68 11.33
C PRO A 51 -8.24 13.28 10.21
N ARG A 52 -8.77 12.82 9.06
CA ARG A 52 -7.97 12.19 7.99
C ARG A 52 -6.87 13.11 7.43
N ASP A 53 -7.14 14.40 7.32
CA ASP A 53 -6.19 15.44 6.91
C ASP A 53 -4.96 15.53 7.82
N GLN A 54 -5.11 15.20 9.11
CA GLN A 54 -4.03 15.15 10.10
C GLN A 54 -3.36 13.78 10.21
N GLN A 55 -3.67 12.84 9.31
CA GLN A 55 -3.08 11.51 9.28
C GLN A 55 -2.17 11.34 8.06
N PRO A 56 -0.92 11.85 8.09
CA PRO A 56 -0.07 11.91 6.89
C PRO A 56 0.58 10.58 6.51
N TRP A 57 0.47 9.55 7.36
CA TRP A 57 1.11 8.25 7.11
C TRP A 57 0.07 7.19 6.77
N LEU A 58 0.33 6.42 5.72
CA LEU A 58 -0.37 5.19 5.39
C LEU A 58 0.44 4.02 5.93
N ALA A 59 -0.15 3.22 6.80
CA ALA A 59 0.40 1.94 7.23
C ALA A 59 -0.36 0.80 6.54
N SER A 60 0.35 -0.20 6.02
CA SER A 60 -0.25 -1.35 5.32
C SER A 60 0.51 -2.65 5.58
N VAL A 61 -0.22 -3.76 5.66
CA VAL A 61 0.28 -5.11 5.92
C VAL A 61 -0.09 -6.01 4.75
N TRP A 62 0.88 -6.78 4.26
CA TRP A 62 0.72 -7.60 3.06
C TRP A 62 1.31 -8.99 3.22
N ARG A 63 0.66 -9.96 2.57
CA ARG A 63 1.13 -11.33 2.45
C ARG A 63 1.64 -11.58 1.04
N LYS A 64 2.75 -12.31 0.89
CA LYS A 64 3.21 -12.74 -0.44
C LYS A 64 2.17 -13.69 -1.02
N SER A 65 1.67 -13.38 -2.21
CA SER A 65 0.81 -14.28 -2.97
C SER A 65 1.64 -15.50 -3.33
N ARG A 66 1.14 -16.71 -3.06
CA ARG A 66 1.79 -17.91 -3.58
C ARG A 66 1.74 -17.82 -5.11
N PRO A 67 2.83 -18.15 -5.82
CA PRO A 67 2.73 -18.31 -7.26
C PRO A 67 1.66 -19.36 -7.51
N VAL A 68 0.60 -18.97 -8.21
CA VAL A 68 -0.37 -19.92 -8.76
C VAL A 68 0.31 -20.54 -9.96
N ASP A 69 0.27 -21.87 -10.08
CA ASP A 69 0.79 -22.55 -11.27
C ASP A 69 0.22 -21.88 -12.54
N PRO A 70 1.04 -21.61 -13.56
CA PRO A 70 0.63 -20.81 -14.71
C PRO A 70 -0.53 -21.41 -15.53
N GLU A 71 -0.92 -22.65 -15.28
CA GLU A 71 -2.04 -23.32 -15.95
C GLU A 71 -3.41 -23.14 -15.27
N VAL A 72 -3.49 -22.68 -14.02
CA VAL A 72 -4.76 -22.48 -13.31
C VAL A 72 -4.87 -21.03 -12.83
N SER A 73 -4.94 -20.10 -13.78
CA SER A 73 -5.21 -18.69 -13.48
C SER A 73 -6.67 -18.48 -13.08
N SER A 74 -7.04 -18.81 -11.85
CA SER A 74 -8.18 -18.19 -11.19
C SER A 74 -7.65 -17.03 -10.36
N HIS A 75 -8.10 -15.81 -10.71
CA HIS A 75 -8.00 -14.60 -9.91
C HIS A 75 -7.89 -14.91 -8.41
N ILE A 76 -6.75 -14.58 -7.79
CA ILE A 76 -6.75 -14.39 -6.34
C ILE A 76 -7.53 -13.10 -6.14
N ASP A 77 -8.83 -13.22 -5.88
CA ASP A 77 -9.67 -12.10 -5.52
C ASP A 77 -9.20 -11.56 -4.17
N CYS A 78 -8.29 -10.59 -4.22
CA CYS A 78 -7.81 -9.85 -3.06
C CYS A 78 -8.88 -8.86 -2.52
N HIS A 79 -10.03 -8.73 -3.20
CA HIS A 79 -11.06 -7.72 -2.94
C HIS A 79 -12.13 -8.09 -1.91
N GLN A 80 -11.83 -8.91 -0.91
CA GLN A 80 -12.78 -9.15 0.20
C GLN A 80 -12.15 -8.79 1.55
N SER A 81 -12.20 -7.49 1.88
CA SER A 81 -12.43 -6.94 3.23
C SER A 81 -12.79 -5.46 3.15
#